data_AF-M3H5Y2-F1
#
_entry.id   AF-M3H5Y2-F1
#
_cell.length_a   1.000
_cell.length_b   1.000
_cell.length_c   1.000
_cell.angle_alpha   90.00
_cell.angle_beta   90.00
_cell.angle_gamma   90.00
#
_symmetry.space_group_name_H-M   'P 1'
#
loop_
_entity.id
_entity.type
_entity.pdbx_description
1 polymer ?
#
loop_
_entity_poly.entity_id
_entity_poly.type
_entity_poly.pdbx_seq_one_letter_code
_entity_poly.pdbx_strand_id
1 'polypeptide(L)'
;MTSFAEPKVIYQEANPYGTFTAYLEDDGRTVYLYLQAEQNPEFGIRSVWVCNRTEAPEKRSIEDLSNGLAPILLRTEVNESKPHPALEEKDIYLFGRKKGTESLFFTKKT
;
A
#
# COMPACT_ATOMS: atom_id res chain seq x y z
N MET A 1 9.15 22.65 5.68
CA MET A 1 9.85 21.55 4.99
C MET A 1 9.38 20.26 5.62
N THR A 2 8.44 19.57 4.98
CA THR A 2 8.01 18.24 5.45
C THR A 2 9.12 17.28 5.05
N SER A 3 9.85 16.73 6.01
CA SER A 3 10.83 15.68 5.75
C SER A 3 10.08 14.49 5.17
N PHE A 4 10.32 14.19 3.88
CA PHE A 4 9.84 12.95 3.30
C PHE A 4 10.59 11.80 3.98
N ALA A 5 9.86 10.87 4.62
CA ALA A 5 10.47 9.66 5.13
C ALA A 5 10.65 8.71 3.95
N GLU A 6 11.82 8.10 3.81
CA GLU A 6 12.00 6.99 2.88
C GLU A 6 10.97 5.89 3.20
N PRO A 7 10.25 5.34 2.20
CA PRO A 7 9.27 4.30 2.44
C PRO A 7 9.88 3.13 3.20
N LYS A 8 9.22 2.72 4.28
CA LYS A 8 9.63 1.57 5.08
C LYS A 8 8.78 0.37 4.71
N VAL A 9 9.42 -0.72 4.31
CA VAL A 9 8.77 -2.03 4.19
C VAL A 9 8.34 -2.49 5.59
N ILE A 10 7.03 -2.56 5.83
CA ILE A 10 6.44 -2.98 7.10
C ILE A 10 5.93 -4.42 7.05
N TYR A 11 5.81 -5.00 5.85
CA TYR A 11 5.54 -6.41 5.63
C TYR A 11 6.03 -6.85 4.25
N GLN A 12 6.57 -8.06 4.16
CA GLN A 12 7.00 -8.66 2.91
C GLN A 12 6.75 -10.17 2.93
N GLU A 13 6.12 -10.69 1.87
CA GLU A 13 5.90 -12.14 1.72
C GLU A 13 6.01 -12.55 0.25
N ALA A 14 6.81 -13.58 -0.01
CA ALA A 14 6.83 -14.26 -1.30
C ALA A 14 5.69 -15.28 -1.36
N ASN A 15 5.01 -15.37 -2.51
CA ASN A 15 4.00 -16.40 -2.69
C ASN A 15 4.64 -17.81 -2.63
N PRO A 16 3.86 -18.87 -2.36
CA PRO A 16 4.40 -20.23 -2.21
C PRO A 16 5.15 -20.78 -3.44
N TYR A 17 4.96 -20.16 -4.61
CA TYR A 17 5.59 -20.55 -5.87
C TYR A 17 6.84 -19.72 -6.20
N GLY A 18 7.16 -18.71 -5.40
CA GLY A 18 8.30 -17.80 -5.62
C GLY A 18 8.18 -16.92 -6.87
N THR A 19 6.98 -16.78 -7.44
CA THR A 19 6.74 -16.01 -8.67
C THR A 19 6.39 -14.55 -8.39
N PHE A 20 5.83 -14.27 -7.22
CA PHE A 20 5.42 -12.93 -6.80
C PHE A 20 5.87 -12.65 -5.37
N THR A 21 6.32 -11.44 -5.13
CA THR A 21 6.55 -10.92 -3.78
C THR A 21 5.61 -9.76 -3.52
N ALA A 22 4.89 -9.83 -2.41
CA ALA A 22 4.05 -8.77 -1.91
C ALA A 22 4.86 -7.89 -0.95
N TYR A 23 4.80 -6.58 -1.17
CA TYR A 23 5.41 -5.57 -0.32
C TYR A 23 4.33 -4.65 0.20
N LEU A 24 4.33 -4.42 1.52
CA LEU A 24 3.53 -3.38 2.15
C LEU A 24 4.48 -2.32 2.69
N GLU A 25 4.32 -1.09 2.22
CA GLU A 25 5.19 0.03 2.60
C GLU A 25 4.38 1.13 3.28
N ASP A 26 4.99 1.75 4.29
CA ASP A 26 4.52 2.97 4.96
C ASP A 26 5.57 4.07 4.74
N ASP A 27 5.19 5.15 4.07
CA ASP A 27 6.04 6.32 3.82
C ASP A 27 5.78 7.48 4.82
N GLY A 28 5.00 7.20 5.86
CA GLY A 28 4.55 8.16 6.87
C GLY A 28 3.32 8.98 6.48
N ARG A 29 2.92 8.98 5.19
CA ARG A 29 1.72 9.68 4.68
C ARG A 29 0.63 8.74 4.23
N THR A 30 1.03 7.61 3.65
CA THR A 30 0.12 6.60 3.11
C THR A 30 0.75 5.22 3.21
N VAL A 31 -0.10 4.21 3.30
CA VAL A 31 0.29 2.81 3.21
C VAL A 31 -0.23 2.27 1.89
N TYR A 32 0.65 1.61 1.16
CA TYR A 32 0.33 0.97 -0.11
C TYR A 32 0.94 -0.41 -0.18
N LEU A 33 0.27 -1.28 -0.91
CA LEU A 33 0.80 -2.59 -1.25
C LEU A 33 1.11 -2.65 -2.73
N TYR A 34 2.19 -3.33 -3.08
CA TYR A 34 2.44 -3.73 -4.45
C TYR A 34 2.92 -5.17 -4.56
N LEU A 35 2.63 -5.77 -5.71
CA LEU A 35 3.14 -7.06 -6.14
C LEU A 35 4.24 -6.84 -7.16
N GLN A 36 5.38 -7.49 -6.93
CA GLN A 36 6.50 -7.54 -7.86
C GLN A 36 6.70 -8.98 -8.34
N ALA A 37 6.81 -9.14 -9.66
CA ALA A 37 7.08 -10.43 -10.30
C ALA A 37 8.51 -10.44 -10.85
N GLU A 38 9.50 -10.76 -10.01
CA GLU A 38 10.92 -10.72 -10.40
C GLU A 38 11.22 -11.61 -11.63
N GLN A 39 10.49 -12.71 -11.77
CA GLN A 39 10.66 -13.67 -12.87
C GLN A 39 9.77 -13.38 -14.09
N ASN A 40 8.91 -12.35 -14.05
CA ASN A 40 8.02 -12.00 -15.15
C ASN A 40 7.90 -10.47 -15.33
N PRO A 41 8.85 -9.84 -16.04
CA PRO A 41 8.85 -8.39 -16.27
C PRO A 41 7.57 -7.85 -16.93
N GLU A 42 6.92 -8.65 -17.78
CA GLU A 42 5.68 -8.28 -18.47
C GLU A 42 4.47 -8.12 -17.53
N PHE A 43 4.54 -8.67 -16.31
CA PHE A 43 3.49 -8.53 -15.31
C PHE A 43 3.31 -7.06 -14.85
N GLY A 44 4.42 -6.30 -14.85
CA GLY A 44 4.50 -4.97 -14.28
C GLY A 44 4.31 -4.95 -12.77
N ILE A 45 4.47 -3.78 -12.15
CA ILE A 45 4.11 -3.58 -10.75
C ILE A 45 2.59 -3.42 -10.66
N ARG A 46 1.95 -4.22 -9.81
CA ARG A 46 0.52 -4.07 -9.49
C ARG A 46 0.39 -3.52 -8.09
N SER A 47 -0.14 -2.30 -7.95
CA SER A 47 -0.23 -1.62 -6.66
C SER A 47 -1.67 -1.30 -6.28
N VAL A 48 -1.90 -1.22 -4.97
CA VAL A 48 -3.18 -0.83 -4.38
C VAL A 48 -2.91 0.04 -3.15
N TRP A 49 -3.71 1.09 -2.99
CA TRP A 49 -3.72 1.90 -1.78
C TRP A 49 -4.37 1.12 -0.64
N VAL A 50 -3.80 1.20 0.57
CA VAL A 50 -4.32 0.51 1.76
C VAL A 50 -4.98 1.49 2.71
N CYS A 51 -4.26 2.52 3.16
CA CYS A 51 -4.82 3.57 4.01
C CYS A 51 -4.00 4.86 4.00
N ASN A 52 -4.62 5.98 4.41
CA ASN A 52 -3.90 7.23 4.66
C ASN A 52 -3.35 7.24 6.09
N ARG A 53 -2.11 7.70 6.27
CA ARG A 53 -1.45 7.94 7.57
C ARG A 53 -1.55 9.39 8.01
N THR A 54 -2.05 10.26 7.14
CA THR A 54 -2.46 11.64 7.43
C THR A 54 -3.95 11.82 7.18
N GLU A 55 -4.50 12.98 7.55
CA GLU A 55 -5.88 13.31 7.22
C GLU A 55 -6.08 13.34 5.70
N ALA A 56 -7.21 12.79 5.24
CA ALA A 56 -7.55 12.75 3.82
C ALA A 56 -7.81 14.18 3.30
N PRO A 57 -7.02 14.67 2.34
CA PRO A 57 -7.15 16.04 1.87
C PRO A 57 -8.37 16.22 0.95
N GLU A 58 -8.81 17.46 0.77
CA GLU A 58 -9.87 17.81 -0.20
C GLU A 58 -9.34 17.83 -1.64
N LYS A 59 -8.02 18.02 -1.83
CA LYS A 59 -7.36 18.09 -3.14
C LYS A 59 -6.01 17.38 -3.12
N ARG A 60 -5.61 16.84 -4.27
CA ARG A 60 -4.30 16.19 -4.44
C ARG A 60 -3.20 17.24 -4.47
N SER A 61 -2.04 16.91 -3.89
CA SER A 61 -0.82 17.70 -4.04
C SER A 61 -0.20 17.42 -5.42
N ILE A 62 -0.17 18.43 -6.29
CA ILE A 62 0.48 18.31 -7.61
C ILE A 62 1.98 18.13 -7.43
N GLU A 63 2.57 18.78 -6.42
CA GLU A 63 3.98 18.66 -6.07
C GLU A 63 4.33 17.22 -5.70
N ASP A 64 3.54 16.58 -4.82
CA ASP A 64 3.78 15.20 -4.40
C ASP A 64 3.74 14.24 -5.60
N LEU A 65 2.71 14.38 -6.45
CA LEU A 65 2.56 13.54 -7.64
C LEU A 65 3.72 13.74 -8.63
N SER A 66 4.15 14.98 -8.80
CA SER A 66 5.27 15.33 -9.70
C SER A 66 6.61 14.81 -9.18
N ASN A 67 6.74 14.64 -7.86
CA ASN A 67 7.88 14.02 -7.19
C ASN A 67 7.80 12.48 -7.15
N GLY A 68 6.81 11.86 -7.82
CA GLY A 68 6.65 10.41 -7.89
C GLY A 68 6.20 9.76 -6.59
N LEU A 69 5.63 10.55 -5.68
CA LEU A 69 5.19 10.07 -4.37
C LEU A 69 3.88 9.30 -4.47
N ALA A 70 3.73 8.29 -3.61
CA ALA A 70 2.48 7.53 -3.51
C ALA A 70 1.31 8.47 -3.17
N PRO A 71 0.15 8.31 -3.82
CA PRO A 71 -0.97 9.22 -3.60
C PRO A 71 -1.63 8.98 -2.24
N ILE A 72 -2.01 10.09 -1.59
CA ILE A 72 -2.95 10.12 -0.48
C ILE A 72 -4.34 10.23 -1.08
N LEU A 73 -5.28 9.36 -0.69
CA LEU A 73 -6.64 9.40 -1.21
C LEU A 73 -7.42 10.58 -0.61
N LEU A 74 -8.28 11.18 -1.43
CA LEU A 74 -9.08 12.34 -1.06
C LEU A 74 -10.19 11.97 -0.08
N ARG A 75 -10.72 12.98 0.60
CA ARG A 75 -11.89 12.81 1.49
C ARG A 75 -13.09 12.15 0.79
N THR A 76 -13.27 12.40 -0.50
CA THR A 76 -14.34 11.80 -1.31
C THR A 76 -14.05 10.37 -1.78
N GLU A 77 -12.84 9.88 -1.57
CA GLU A 77 -12.34 8.57 -2.05
C GLU A 77 -12.15 7.56 -0.91
N VAL A 78 -12.29 8.01 0.35
CA VAL A 78 -12.12 7.20 1.55
C VAL A 78 -13.41 7.14 2.35
N ASN A 79 -13.61 6.05 3.08
CA ASN A 79 -14.76 5.90 3.99
C ASN A 79 -14.56 6.68 5.31
N GLU A 80 -13.31 6.87 5.74
CA GLU A 80 -12.92 7.60 6.95
C GLU A 80 -11.78 8.56 6.61
N SER A 81 -11.94 9.84 6.97
CA SER A 81 -10.98 10.88 6.60
C SER A 81 -9.85 11.04 7.63
N LYS A 82 -10.02 10.51 8.83
CA LYS A 82 -8.99 10.56 9.88
C LYS A 82 -7.77 9.69 9.53
N PRO A 83 -6.57 10.08 10.01
CA PRO A 83 -5.37 9.26 9.90
C PRO A 83 -5.59 7.84 10.45
N HIS A 84 -5.22 6.83 9.67
CA HIS A 84 -5.16 5.47 10.18
C HIS A 84 -3.93 5.33 11.09
N PRO A 85 -4.01 4.65 12.26
CA PRO A 85 -2.84 4.36 13.09
C PRO A 85 -1.81 3.50 12.35
N ALA A 86 -0.57 3.49 12.86
CA ALA A 86 0.50 2.68 12.29
C ALA A 86 0.08 1.22 12.23
N LEU A 87 0.39 0.55 11.12
CA LEU A 87 0.23 -0.88 11.02
C LEU A 87 1.48 -1.54 11.61
N GLU A 88 1.27 -2.54 12.46
CA GLU A 88 2.34 -3.39 12.98
C GLU A 88 2.34 -4.71 12.21
N GLU A 89 3.53 -5.24 11.93
CA GLU A 89 3.71 -6.48 11.17
C GLU A 89 2.86 -7.65 11.72
N LYS A 90 2.76 -7.77 13.04
CA LYS A 90 1.98 -8.80 13.75
C LYS A 90 0.47 -8.74 13.46
N ASP A 91 -0.03 -7.60 13.00
CA ASP A 91 -1.44 -7.34 12.70
C ASP A 91 -1.74 -7.50 11.21
N ILE A 92 -0.74 -7.84 10.39
CA ILE A 92 -0.84 -7.95 8.93
C ILE A 92 -0.89 -9.42 8.54
N TYR A 93 -1.95 -9.79 7.83
CA TYR A 93 -2.14 -11.12 7.28
C TYR A 93 -2.50 -10.99 5.80
N LEU A 94 -1.62 -11.46 4.93
CA LEU A 94 -1.91 -11.57 3.50
C LEU A 94 -2.49 -12.95 3.22
N PHE A 95 -3.61 -12.97 2.49
CA PHE A 95 -4.18 -14.21 1.98
C PHE A 95 -4.57 -14.05 0.52
N GLY A 96 -4.01 -14.92 -0.32
CA GLY A 96 -4.38 -15.03 -1.73
C GLY A 96 -5.42 -16.12 -1.94
N ARG A 97 -6.54 -15.81 -2.60
CA ARG A 97 -7.46 -16.84 -3.10
C ARG A 97 -7.17 -17.17 -4.57
N LYS A 98 -6.84 -18.44 -4.84
CA LYS A 98 -6.87 -19.04 -6.18
C LYS A 98 -8.32 -19.20 -6.65
N LYS A 99 -8.96 -18.15 -7.17
CA LYS A 99 -10.11 -18.36 -8.07
C LYS A 99 -10.34 -17.16 -9.00
N GLY A 100 -9.81 -17.27 -10.22
CA GLY A 100 -10.16 -16.46 -11.38
C GLY A 100 -9.69 -15.00 -11.39
N THR A 101 -9.59 -14.36 -10.22
CA THR A 101 -9.17 -12.97 -10.07
C THR A 101 -8.29 -12.91 -8.83
N GLU A 102 -7.01 -12.59 -8.98
CA GLU A 102 -6.08 -12.44 -7.87
C GLU A 102 -6.58 -11.31 -6.97
N SER A 103 -7.21 -11.70 -5.87
CA SER A 103 -7.78 -10.78 -4.89
C SER A 103 -6.96 -10.92 -3.63
N LEU A 104 -6.26 -9.85 -3.28
CA LEU A 104 -5.56 -9.74 -2.02
C LEU A 104 -6.49 -9.09 -1.01
N PHE A 105 -6.60 -9.72 0.15
CA PHE A 105 -7.42 -9.21 1.23
C PHE A 105 -6.53 -8.88 2.42
N PHE A 106 -6.87 -7.79 3.10
CA PHE A 106 -6.24 -7.35 4.32
C PHE A 106 -7.24 -7.39 5.45
N THR A 107 -6.80 -7.82 6.62
CA THR A 107 -7.57 -7.64 7.84
C THR A 107 -6.62 -7.27 8.97
N LYS A 108 -6.99 -6.22 9.71
CA LYS A 108 -6.40 -5.92 11.01
C LYS A 108 -7.24 -6.65 12.07
N LYS A 109 -6.60 -7.43 12.93
CA LYS A 109 -7.31 -8.05 14.06
C LYS A 109 -7.64 -6.94 15.09
N THR A 110 -8.92 -6.64 15.24
CA THR A 110 -9.45 -5.80 16.34
C THR A 110 -9.32 -6.47 17.68
#